data_AF-A0A971T5G0-F1
#
_entry.id   AF-A0A971T5G0-F1
#
_cell.length_a   1.000
_cell.length_b   1.000
_cell.length_c   1.000
_cell.angle_alpha   90.00
_cell.angle_beta   90.00
_cell.angle_gamma   90.00
#
_symmetry.space_group_name_H-M   'P 1'
#
loop_
_entity.id
_entity.type
_entity.pdbx_description
1 polymer ?
#
loop_
_entity_poly.entity_id
_entity_poly.type
_entity_poly.pdbx_seq_one_letter_code
_entity_poly.pdbx_strand_id
1 'polypeptide(L)'
;MDLPLEYFIKLRNLIYERTGISYEENKIYYVKKRLEQRMRAGGFEDIEEYLKYLKLFDGSGREFQELINLLTVNETYFFREFNQL
;
A
#
# COMPACT_ATOMS: atom_id res chain seq x y z
N MET A 1 6.49 13.30 4.95
CA MET A 1 6.06 12.78 6.25
C MET A 1 7.22 12.00 6.84
N ASP A 2 7.46 12.03 8.15
CA ASP A 2 8.33 11.01 8.73
C ASP A 2 7.53 9.73 8.93
N LEU A 3 8.08 8.57 8.57
CA LEU A 3 7.38 7.30 8.71
C LEU A 3 8.14 6.46 9.74
N PRO A 4 7.76 6.51 11.02
CA PRO A 4 8.37 5.67 12.02
C PRO A 4 8.27 4.19 11.63
N LEU A 5 9.34 3.44 11.91
CA LEU A 5 9.42 2.02 11.55
C LEU A 5 8.23 1.21 12.09
N GLU A 6 7.72 1.57 13.27
CA GLU A 6 6.53 0.96 13.87
C GLU A 6 5.30 1.03 12.96
N TYR A 7 5.01 2.20 12.38
CA TYR A 7 3.87 2.38 11.50
C TYR A 7 4.06 1.69 10.16
N PHE A 8 5.29 1.63 9.66
CA PHE A 8 5.61 0.81 8.48
C PHE A 8 5.33 -0.68 8.73
N ILE A 9 5.73 -1.20 9.89
CA ILE A 9 5.46 -2.60 10.27
C ILE A 9 3.95 -2.84 10.38
N LYS A 10 3.20 -1.94 11.02
CA LYS A 10 1.73 -2.03 11.11
C LYS A 10 1.07 -2.06 9.73
N LEU A 11 1.51 -1.19 8.82
CA LEU A 11 1.00 -1.15 7.44
C LEU A 11 1.35 -2.43 6.68
N ARG A 12 2.61 -2.87 6.76
CA ARG A 12 3.08 -4.10 6.10
C ARG A 12 2.26 -5.31 6.56
N ASN A 13 2.05 -5.44 7.87
CA ASN A 13 1.27 -6.54 8.43
C ASN A 13 -0.18 -6.48 7.96
N LEU A 14 -0.80 -5.29 7.93
CA LEU A 14 -2.16 -5.12 7.41
C LEU A 14 -2.27 -5.54 5.93
N ILE A 15 -1.29 -5.17 5.11
CA ILE A 15 -1.28 -5.55 3.69
C ILE A 15 -1.09 -7.05 3.54
N TYR A 16 -0.17 -7.64 4.30
CA TYR A 16 0.08 -9.08 4.29
C TYR A 16 -1.16 -9.87 4.72
N GLU A 17 -1.83 -9.46 5.80
CA GLU A 17 -3.06 -10.09 6.31
C GLU A 17 -4.19 -10.08 5.27
N ARG A 18 -4.34 -9.00 4.50
CA ARG A 18 -5.43 -8.84 3.52
C ARG A 18 -5.11 -9.35 2.12
N THR A 19 -3.84 -9.42 1.72
CA THR A 19 -3.45 -9.71 0.32
C THR A 19 -2.41 -10.82 0.17
N GLY A 20 -1.74 -11.22 1.24
CA GLY A 20 -0.59 -12.13 1.20
C GLY A 20 0.71 -11.49 0.68
N ILE A 21 0.69 -10.23 0.24
CA ILE A 21 1.87 -9.54 -0.28
C ILE A 21 2.75 -9.08 0.88
N SER A 22 4.02 -9.47 0.85
CA SER A 22 5.04 -9.01 1.79
C SER A 22 5.97 -7.99 1.14
N TYR A 23 6.31 -6.93 1.87
CA TYR A 23 7.28 -5.93 1.45
C TYR A 23 8.54 -6.04 2.32
N GLU A 24 9.69 -6.19 1.68
CA GLU A 24 10.99 -6.12 2.33
C GLU A 24 11.28 -4.70 2.83
N GLU A 25 12.12 -4.58 3.86
CA GLU A 25 12.47 -3.31 4.50
C GLU A 25 13.21 -2.36 3.54
N ASN A 26 13.97 -2.90 2.59
CA ASN A 26 14.62 -2.12 1.52
C ASN A 26 13.61 -1.34 0.63
N LYS A 27 12.32 -1.72 0.63
CA LYS A 27 11.25 -1.04 -0.10
C LYS A 27 10.51 0.01 0.75
N ILE A 28 10.96 0.30 1.98
CA ILE A 28 10.31 1.28 2.86
C ILE A 28 10.14 2.65 2.18
N TYR A 29 11.15 3.10 1.43
CA TYR A 29 11.09 4.37 0.71
C TYR A 29 10.03 4.38 -0.39
N TYR A 30 9.90 3.27 -1.13
CA TYR A 30 8.88 3.09 -2.17
C TYR A 30 7.48 3.12 -1.56
N VAL A 31 7.24 2.33 -0.51
CA VAL A 31 5.96 2.25 0.19
C VAL A 31 5.59 3.61 0.77
N LYS A 32 6.55 4.28 1.42
CA LYS A 32 6.37 5.62 2.00
C LYS A 32 5.89 6.65 0.98
N LYS A 33 6.52 6.72 -0.20
CA LYS A 33 6.15 7.68 -1.23
C LYS A 33 4.72 7.46 -1.75
N ARG A 34 4.31 6.21 -1.96
CA ARG A 34 2.96 5.85 -2.41
C ARG A 34 1.91 6.06 -1.33
N LEU A 35 2.26 5.76 -0.08
CA LEU A 35 1.44 6.02 1.09
C LEU A 35 1.17 7.52 1.25
N GLU A 36 2.21 8.37 1.19
CA GLU A 36 2.05 9.81 1.27
C GLU A 36 1.17 10.37 0.13
N GLN A 37 1.33 9.83 -1.08
CA GLN A 37 0.48 10.19 -2.22
C GLN A 37 -1.00 9.85 -1.95
N ARG A 38 -1.26 8.66 -1.39
CA ARG A 38 -2.62 8.20 -1.09
C ARG A 38 -3.24 8.98 0.06
N MET A 39 -2.51 9.19 1.16
CA MET A 39 -2.96 9.99 2.30
C MET A 39 -3.37 11.41 1.88
N ARG A 40 -2.54 12.09 1.08
CA ARG A 40 -2.88 13.43 0.57
C ARG A 40 -4.15 13.44 -0.27
N ALA A 41 -4.36 12.42 -1.10
CA ALA A 41 -5.56 12.32 -1.92
C ALA A 41 -6.81 11.90 -1.12
N GLY A 42 -6.63 11.29 0.06
CA GLY A 42 -7.71 11.02 1.03
C GLY A 42 -7.94 12.13 2.05
N GLY A 43 -7.09 13.18 2.07
CA GLY A 43 -7.17 14.28 3.03
C GLY A 43 -6.60 13.94 4.42
N PHE A 44 -5.78 12.91 4.55
CA PHE A 44 -5.16 12.52 5.81
C PHE A 44 -3.80 13.22 6.00
N GLU A 45 -3.63 13.90 7.13
CA GLU A 45 -2.38 14.55 7.50
C GLU A 45 -1.50 13.67 8.40
N ASP A 46 -2.12 12.71 9.09
CA ASP A 46 -1.46 11.81 10.03
C ASP A 46 -1.63 10.33 9.67
N ILE A 47 -0.56 9.56 9.83
CA ILE A 47 -0.54 8.15 9.46
C ILE A 47 -1.33 7.27 10.43
N GLU A 48 -1.35 7.61 11.72
CA GLU A 48 -2.13 6.88 12.70
C GLU A 48 -3.62 7.00 12.37
N GLU A 49 -4.07 8.21 12.01
CA GLU A 49 -5.43 8.45 11.51
C GLU A 49 -5.73 7.62 10.27
N TYR A 50 -4.83 7.62 9.29
CA TYR A 50 -5.00 6.84 8.06
C TYR A 50 -5.08 5.33 8.32
N LEU A 51 -4.21 4.78 9.17
CA LEU A 51 -4.25 3.36 9.53
C LEU A 51 -5.51 3.00 10.32
N LYS A 52 -5.98 3.89 11.19
CA LYS A 52 -7.24 3.73 11.91
C LYS A 52 -8.41 3.73 10.93
N TYR A 53 -8.39 4.61 9.94
CA TYR A 53 -9.37 4.66 8.85
C TYR A 53 -9.44 3.33 8.09
N LEU A 54 -8.30 2.82 7.61
CA LEU A 54 -8.23 1.55 6.88
C LEU A 54 -8.75 0.34 7.68
N LYS A 55 -8.61 0.37 9.01
CA LYS A 55 -9.04 -0.73 9.90
C LYS A 55 -10.50 -0.65 10.31
N LEU A 56 -10.99 0.54 10.67
CA LEU A 56 -12.27 0.70 11.35
C LEU A 56 -13.35 1.34 10.49
N PHE A 57 -12.96 2.19 9.53
CA PHE A 57 -13.87 3.06 8.81
C PHE A 57 -13.98 2.73 7.31
N ASP A 58 -12.97 2.06 6.73
CA ASP A 58 -13.02 1.56 5.35
C ASP A 58 -13.82 0.26 5.22
N GLY A 59 -15.09 0.28 5.63
CA GLY A 59 -15.97 -0.89 5.57
C GLY A 59 -16.24 -1.41 4.16
N SER A 60 -16.07 -0.55 3.15
CA SER A 60 -16.19 -0.93 1.73
C SER A 60 -14.89 -1.51 1.14
N GLY A 61 -13.75 -1.32 1.81
CA GLY A 61 -12.42 -1.70 1.32
C GLY A 61 -11.90 -0.87 0.15
N ARG A 62 -12.60 0.20 -0.27
CA ARG A 62 -12.22 1.00 -1.44
C ARG A 62 -10.91 1.73 -1.23
N GLU A 63 -10.73 2.33 -0.06
CA GLU A 63 -9.49 3.07 0.23
C GLU A 63 -8.29 2.11 0.30
N PHE A 64 -8.49 0.95 0.92
CA PHE A 64 -7.50 -0.11 0.92
C PHE A 64 -7.16 -0.58 -0.50
N GLN A 65 -8.17 -0.76 -1.36
CA GLN A 65 -7.95 -1.16 -2.76
C GLN A 65 -7.12 -0.12 -3.53
N GLU A 66 -7.42 1.17 -3.37
CA GLU A 66 -6.67 2.25 -4.00
C GLU A 66 -5.21 2.27 -3.52
N LEU A 67 -4.97 2.03 -2.23
CA LEU A 67 -3.62 1.89 -1.69
C LEU A 67 -2.88 0.71 -2.33
N ILE A 68 -3.53 -0.45 -2.43
CA ILE A 68 -2.93 -1.64 -3.04
C ILE A 68 -2.59 -1.38 -4.51
N ASN A 69 -3.50 -0.76 -5.27
CA ASN A 69 -3.27 -0.42 -6.68
C ASN A 69 -2.04 0.49 -6.88
N LEU A 70 -1.73 1.36 -5.93
CA LEU A 70 -0.54 2.21 -5.96
C LEU A 70 0.75 1.47 -5.56
N LEU A 71 0.63 0.43 -4.75
CA LEU A 71 1.76 -0.34 -4.25
C LEU A 71 2.14 -1.49 -5.20
N THR A 72 1.18 -2.07 -5.92
CA THR A 72 1.43 -3.12 -6.90
C THR A 72 1.81 -2.53 -8.26
N VAL A 73 2.70 -3.22 -8.97
CA VAL A 73 3.04 -2.89 -10.35
C VAL A 73 2.10 -3.66 -11.26
N ASN A 74 1.11 -2.99 -11.83
CA ASN A 74 0.22 -3.55 -12.85
C ASN A 74 0.92 -3.54 -14.22
N GLU A 75 1.96 -4.35 -14.37
CA GLU A 75 2.51 -4.60 -15.70
C GLU A 75 1.73 -5.75 -16.34
N THR A 76 0.94 -5.44 -17.37
CA THR A 76 0.36 -6.42 -18.28
C THR A 76 0.47 -5.86 -19.69
N TYR A 77 1.17 -6.57 -20.56
CA TYR A 77 1.31 -6.25 -21.97
C TYR A 77 1.27 -7.55 -22.78
N PHE A 78 0.77 -7.47 -24.02
CA PHE A 78 0.70 -8.64 -24.92
C PHE A 78 2.10 -9.20 -25.19
N PHE A 79 2.22 -10.52 -25.27
CA PHE A 79 3.47 -11.23 -25.60
C PHE A 79 4.62 -11.12 -24.57
N ARG A 80 4.30 -10.90 -23.29
CA ARG A 80 5.29 -10.77 -22.21
C ARG A 80 6.27 -11.94 -22.10
N GLU A 81 5.81 -13.17 -22.33
CA GLU A 81 6.67 -14.36 -22.33
C GLU A 81 6.64 -15.04 -23.71
N PHE A 82 7.09 -14.34 -24.75
CA PHE A 82 7.07 -14.85 -26.14
C PHE A 82 7.86 -16.16 -26.32
N ASN A 83 8.83 -16.44 -25.44
CA ASN A 83 9.65 -17.66 -25.45
C ASN A 83 8.93 -18.90 -24.87
N GLN A 84 7.68 -18.78 -24.39
CA GLN A 84 6.88 -19.92 -23.92
C GLN A 84 5.91 -20.47 -24.99
N LEU A 85 5.96 -19.93 -26.21
CA LEU A 85 5.26 -20.44 -27.40
C LEU A 85 6.20 -21.31 -28.23
#